data_AF-A0A9J7BFB6-F1
#
_entry.id   AF-A0A9J7BFB6-F1
#
_cell.length_a   1.000
_cell.length_b   1.000
_cell.length_c   1.000
_cell.angle_alpha   90.00
_cell.angle_beta   90.00
_cell.angle_gamma   90.00
#
_symmetry.space_group_name_H-M   'P 1'
#
loop_
_entity.id
_entity.type
_entity.pdbx_description
1 polymer ?
#
loop_
_entity_poly.entity_id
_entity_poly.type
_entity_poly.pdbx_seq_one_letter_code
_entity_poly.pdbx_strand_id
1 'polypeptide(L)'
;MSTDLDYSAAGALRDVTNTPYEQSLSFGVEQQLPWSLLFNLLYAGKKGTHFFFSSANWINHLGVGVESLPTGEKGALTNYVDNPLAGVITDPGSDLYYDQVPAYYLQLPYPQFPWGVSVEPPPIANSTYHALQATLEKRYLFRQSTPSIWRTPEVLCRDRDGRPLVSRSE
;
A
#
# COMPACT_ATOMS: atom_id res chain seq x y z
N MET A 1 -9.39 28.57 -32.68
CA MET A 1 -9.09 27.92 -31.40
C MET A 1 -10.34 28.05 -30.57
N SER A 2 -11.10 26.97 -30.41
CA SER A 2 -12.20 26.95 -29.45
C SER A 2 -11.55 27.01 -28.07
N THR A 3 -11.80 28.06 -27.32
CA THR A 3 -11.48 28.06 -25.90
C THR A 3 -12.62 27.31 -25.24
N ASP A 4 -12.39 26.14 -24.65
CA ASP A 4 -13.40 25.28 -23.99
C ASP A 4 -14.00 25.91 -22.71
N LEU A 5 -14.11 27.26 -22.69
CA LEU A 5 -14.95 28.03 -21.78
C LEU A 5 -16.33 27.39 -21.81
N ASP A 6 -17.02 27.35 -20.67
CA ASP A 6 -18.36 26.78 -20.52
C ASP A 6 -18.46 25.24 -20.41
N TYR A 7 -17.34 24.53 -20.64
CA TYR A 7 -17.22 23.09 -20.46
C TYR A 7 -16.29 22.75 -19.28
N SER A 8 -15.17 22.05 -19.52
CA SER A 8 -14.18 21.65 -18.54
C SER A 8 -12.77 21.95 -19.01
N ALA A 9 -11.84 22.09 -18.07
CA ALA A 9 -10.42 22.26 -18.37
C ALA A 9 -9.60 21.18 -17.66
N ALA A 10 -8.61 20.62 -18.35
CA ALA A 10 -7.66 19.67 -17.80
C ALA A 10 -6.24 20.04 -18.21
N GLY A 11 -5.28 19.94 -17.28
CA GLY A 11 -3.89 20.25 -17.60
C GLY A 11 -2.87 19.80 -16.56
N ALA A 12 -1.61 19.75 -16.96
CA ALA A 12 -0.50 19.47 -16.06
C ALA A 12 -0.22 20.65 -15.13
N LEU A 13 0.13 20.35 -13.88
CA LEU A 13 0.60 21.36 -12.93
C LEU A 13 2.02 21.77 -13.32
N ARG A 14 2.23 23.06 -13.64
CA ARG A 14 3.53 23.57 -14.10
C ARG A 14 4.62 23.51 -13.04
N ASP A 15 4.25 23.55 -11.77
CA ASP A 15 5.19 23.69 -10.64
C ASP A 15 5.40 22.38 -9.85
N VAL A 16 4.90 21.25 -10.35
CA VAL A 16 4.98 19.96 -9.66
C VAL A 16 6.13 19.14 -10.23
N THR A 17 7.30 19.22 -9.59
CA THR A 17 8.53 18.53 -10.00
C THR A 17 8.97 17.42 -9.06
N ASN A 18 8.18 17.10 -8.03
CA ASN A 18 8.58 16.13 -7.01
C ASN A 18 8.55 14.72 -7.59
N THR A 19 9.73 14.11 -7.71
CA THR A 19 9.87 12.75 -8.22
C THR A 19 9.54 11.74 -7.11
N PRO A 20 8.65 10.75 -7.35
CA PRO A 20 8.37 9.68 -6.39
C PRO A 20 9.64 8.90 -6.05
N TYR A 21 9.87 8.64 -4.76
CA TYR A 21 10.99 7.81 -4.32
C TYR A 21 10.63 6.94 -3.11
N GLU A 22 11.32 5.80 -3.01
CA GLU A 22 11.20 4.84 -1.90
C GLU A 22 12.56 4.65 -1.22
N GLN A 23 12.55 4.62 0.10
CA GLN A 23 13.69 4.29 0.96
C GLN A 23 13.37 2.99 1.70
N SER A 24 14.31 2.06 1.70
CA SER A 24 14.19 0.80 2.45
C SER A 24 15.35 0.64 3.43
N LEU A 25 15.04 0.11 4.61
CA LEU A 25 15.99 -0.21 5.67
C LEU A 25 15.70 -1.62 6.15
N SER A 26 16.66 -2.53 6.00
CA SER A 26 16.61 -3.85 6.63
C SER A 26 17.79 -4.01 7.57
N PHE A 27 17.54 -4.51 8.78
CA PHE A 27 18.59 -4.88 9.71
C PHE A 27 18.31 -6.24 10.33
N GLY A 28 19.36 -7.00 10.58
CA GLY A 28 19.27 -8.33 11.18
C GLY A 28 20.36 -8.50 12.22
N VAL A 29 20.01 -9.13 13.34
CA VAL A 29 20.95 -9.55 14.38
C VAL A 29 20.71 -11.02 14.66
N GLU A 30 21.78 -11.81 14.56
CA GLU A 30 21.77 -13.22 14.93
C GLU A 30 22.80 -13.47 16.01
N GLN A 31 22.41 -14.16 17.06
CA GLN A 31 23.29 -14.48 18.17
C GLN A 31 23.02 -15.89 18.69
N GLN A 32 24.09 -16.67 18.81
CA GLN A 32 24.06 -17.91 19.57
C GLN A 32 24.11 -17.60 21.06
N LEU A 33 23.10 -18.08 21.78
CA LEU A 33 22.99 -17.93 23.22
C LEU A 33 23.51 -19.21 23.92
N PRO A 34 23.89 -19.11 25.21
CA PRO A 34 24.16 -20.29 26.03
C PRO A 34 23.01 -21.28 26.00
N TRP A 35 23.30 -22.54 26.35
CA TRP A 35 22.32 -23.65 26.36
C TRP A 35 21.81 -24.08 24.98
N SER A 36 22.63 -23.97 23.92
CA SER A 36 22.24 -24.44 22.57
C SER A 36 20.99 -23.73 22.03
N LEU A 37 20.91 -22.42 22.28
CA LEU A 37 19.86 -21.53 21.78
C LEU A 37 20.40 -20.67 20.64
N LEU A 38 19.61 -20.46 19.59
CA LEU A 38 19.90 -19.50 18.52
C LEU A 38 18.78 -18.45 18.50
N PHE A 39 19.15 -17.19 18.64
CA PHE A 39 18.23 -16.06 18.55
C PHE A 39 18.50 -15.28 17.27
N ASN A 40 17.44 -15.01 16.50
CA ASN A 40 17.49 -14.21 15.28
C ASN A 40 16.40 -13.13 15.33
N LEU A 41 16.79 -11.89 15.05
CA LEU A 41 15.91 -10.74 14.96
C LEU A 41 16.12 -10.05 13.61
N LEU A 42 15.05 -9.89 12.85
CA LEU A 42 15.01 -9.24 11.54
C LEU A 42 14.02 -8.10 11.58
N TYR A 43 14.40 -6.95 11.02
CA TYR A 43 13.53 -5.80 10.83
C TYR A 43 13.58 -5.36 9.39
N ALA A 44 12.42 -5.01 8.85
CA ALA A 44 12.26 -4.43 7.52
C ALA A 44 11.36 -3.19 7.59
N GLY A 45 11.93 -2.04 7.29
CA GLY A 45 11.25 -0.75 7.17
C GLY A 45 11.26 -0.26 5.73
N LYS A 46 10.15 0.32 5.29
CA LYS A 46 10.03 1.01 4.00
C LYS A 46 9.30 2.33 4.18
N LYS A 47 9.75 3.35 3.45
CA LYS A 47 9.10 4.66 3.36
C LYS A 47 9.09 5.10 1.92
N GLY A 48 7.90 5.28 1.36
CA GLY A 48 7.68 5.91 0.07
C GLY A 48 7.14 7.32 0.25
N THR A 49 7.61 8.25 -0.59
CA THR A 49 7.21 9.66 -0.57
C THR A 49 6.97 10.16 -1.98
N HIS A 50 6.11 11.17 -2.10
CA HIS A 50 5.76 11.80 -3.37
C HIS A 50 5.04 10.88 -4.34
N PHE A 51 4.15 10.02 -3.84
CA PHE A 51 3.29 9.21 -4.70
C PHE A 51 2.13 10.05 -5.25
N PHE A 52 1.78 9.79 -6.50
CA PHE A 52 0.65 10.42 -7.18
C PHE A 52 -0.67 10.04 -6.51
N PHE A 53 -1.41 11.05 -6.06
CA PHE A 53 -2.69 10.86 -5.39
C PHE A 53 -3.85 11.29 -6.29
N SER A 54 -4.45 10.30 -6.96
CA SER A 54 -5.48 10.54 -7.98
C SER A 54 -6.77 11.19 -7.47
N SER A 55 -7.01 11.27 -6.15
CA SER A 55 -8.21 11.89 -5.59
C SER A 55 -8.05 13.39 -5.32
N ALA A 56 -6.86 13.97 -5.47
CA ALA A 56 -6.61 15.41 -5.30
C ALA A 56 -6.40 16.14 -6.65
N ASN A 57 -6.93 15.56 -7.72
CA ASN A 57 -6.83 16.09 -9.08
C ASN A 57 -7.95 17.08 -9.43
N TRP A 58 -9.02 17.13 -8.64
CA TRP A 58 -10.13 18.07 -8.83
C TRP A 58 -9.85 19.34 -8.04
N ILE A 59 -9.68 20.48 -8.72
CA ILE A 59 -9.36 21.76 -8.08
C ILE A 59 -10.53 22.75 -8.08
N ASN A 60 -11.61 22.43 -8.80
CA ASN A 60 -12.82 23.25 -8.83
C ASN A 60 -13.82 22.80 -7.76
N HIS A 61 -13.46 22.96 -6.49
CA HIS A 61 -14.32 22.67 -5.35
C HIS A 61 -14.47 23.89 -4.47
N LEU A 62 -15.53 23.91 -3.65
CA LEU A 62 -15.73 24.94 -2.65
C LEU A 62 -14.59 24.90 -1.61
N GLY A 63 -14.23 26.07 -1.09
CA GLY A 63 -13.21 26.17 -0.06
C GLY A 63 -13.63 25.51 1.26
N VAL A 64 -12.65 25.08 2.05
CA VAL A 64 -12.87 24.43 3.37
C VAL A 64 -13.72 25.25 4.34
N GLY A 65 -13.78 26.58 4.16
CA GLY A 65 -14.63 27.46 4.96
C GLY A 65 -16.13 27.14 4.83
N VAL A 66 -16.57 26.63 3.68
CA VAL A 66 -17.98 26.27 3.44
C VAL A 66 -18.44 25.13 4.36
N GLU A 67 -17.54 24.23 4.74
CA GLU A 67 -17.86 23.13 5.66
C GLU A 67 -18.21 23.64 7.07
N SER A 68 -17.64 24.78 7.47
CA SER A 68 -17.88 25.40 8.77
C SER A 68 -19.10 26.32 8.85
N LEU A 69 -19.75 26.60 7.71
CA LEU A 69 -20.89 27.51 7.67
C LEU A 69 -22.11 26.96 8.45
N PRO A 70 -22.91 27.84 9.08
CA PRO A 70 -24.21 27.48 9.65
C PRO A 70 -25.13 26.85 8.59
N THR A 71 -26.04 25.96 9.01
CA THR A 71 -26.96 25.24 8.10
C THR A 71 -27.76 26.17 7.18
N GLY A 72 -28.17 27.35 7.67
CA GLY A 72 -28.90 28.34 6.86
C GLY A 72 -28.06 28.93 5.72
N GLU A 73 -26.78 29.21 5.98
CA GLU A 73 -25.84 29.73 4.98
C GLU A 73 -25.45 28.65 3.97
N LYS A 74 -25.36 27.38 4.39
CA LYS A 74 -25.20 26.24 3.48
C LYS A 74 -26.40 26.09 2.53
N GLY A 75 -27.62 26.30 3.03
CA GLY A 75 -28.82 26.31 2.19
C GLY A 75 -28.81 27.44 1.15
N ALA A 76 -28.24 28.61 1.51
CA ALA A 76 -28.14 29.75 0.60
C ALA A 76 -27.27 29.47 -0.64
N LEU A 77 -26.33 28.51 -0.58
CA LEU A 77 -25.51 28.10 -1.72
C LEU A 77 -26.31 27.49 -2.87
N THR A 78 -27.47 26.91 -2.55
CA THR A 78 -28.38 26.34 -3.56
C THR A 78 -29.42 27.33 -4.08
N ASN A 79 -29.47 28.55 -3.52
CA ASN A 79 -30.36 29.58 -4.03
C ASN A 79 -29.86 30.09 -5.38
N TYR A 80 -30.78 30.35 -6.29
CA TYR A 80 -30.47 30.94 -7.58
C TYR A 80 -30.19 32.44 -7.42
N VAL A 81 -29.09 32.88 -8.01
CA VAL A 81 -28.64 34.28 -8.06
C VAL A 81 -28.41 34.68 -9.50
N ASP A 82 -28.47 35.97 -9.77
CA ASP A 82 -28.26 36.50 -11.11
C ASP A 82 -26.84 36.17 -11.60
N ASN A 83 -26.76 35.65 -12.83
CA ASN A 83 -25.54 35.17 -13.43
C ASN A 83 -24.80 36.34 -14.13
N PRO A 84 -23.63 36.79 -13.64
CA PRO A 84 -22.87 37.85 -14.28
C PRO A 84 -22.24 37.43 -15.62
N LEU A 85 -22.25 36.13 -15.95
CA LEU A 85 -21.73 35.58 -17.20
C LEU A 85 -22.82 35.40 -18.27
N ALA A 86 -24.09 35.67 -17.93
CA ALA A 86 -25.20 35.61 -18.87
C ALA A 86 -24.96 36.61 -20.03
N GLY A 87 -25.10 36.13 -21.26
CA GLY A 87 -24.84 36.91 -22.47
C GLY A 87 -23.36 37.04 -22.88
N VAL A 88 -22.42 36.66 -22.01
CA VAL A 88 -21.00 36.47 -22.38
C VAL A 88 -20.77 35.05 -22.87
N ILE A 89 -21.31 34.07 -22.14
CA ILE A 89 -21.36 32.66 -22.57
C ILE A 89 -22.67 32.47 -23.32
N THR A 90 -22.57 32.28 -24.63
CA THR A 90 -23.73 32.16 -25.53
C THR A 90 -23.99 30.73 -25.98
N ASP A 91 -23.26 29.74 -25.46
CA ASP A 91 -23.51 28.34 -25.79
C ASP A 91 -24.75 27.83 -25.05
N PRO A 92 -25.83 27.45 -25.76
CA PRO A 92 -27.04 26.91 -25.15
C PRO A 92 -26.84 25.56 -24.44
N GLY A 93 -25.70 24.88 -24.62
CA GLY A 93 -25.34 23.64 -23.92
C GLY A 93 -24.73 23.84 -22.53
N SER A 94 -24.45 25.08 -22.12
CA SER A 94 -23.82 25.38 -20.84
C SER A 94 -24.82 25.78 -19.75
N ASP A 95 -24.57 25.34 -18.51
CA ASP A 95 -25.28 25.82 -17.32
C ASP A 95 -25.14 27.34 -17.12
N LEU A 96 -24.09 27.95 -17.68
CA LEU A 96 -23.81 29.39 -17.58
C LEU A 96 -24.56 30.22 -18.64
N TYR A 97 -25.31 29.58 -19.53
CA TYR A 97 -26.18 30.25 -20.51
C TYR A 97 -27.36 30.98 -19.86
N TYR A 98 -27.87 30.44 -18.74
CA TYR A 98 -29.07 30.94 -18.09
C TYR A 98 -28.82 32.25 -17.31
N ASP A 99 -29.85 33.09 -17.22
CA ASP A 99 -29.81 34.37 -16.48
C ASP A 99 -29.59 34.19 -14.98
N GLN A 100 -29.90 33.01 -14.44
CA GLN A 100 -29.71 32.69 -13.02
C GLN A 100 -29.02 31.35 -12.85
N VAL A 101 -28.06 31.30 -11.92
CA VAL A 101 -27.31 30.10 -11.55
C VAL A 101 -27.32 29.94 -10.04
N PRO A 102 -27.21 28.71 -9.50
CA PRO A 102 -27.01 28.51 -8.07
C PRO A 102 -25.81 29.29 -7.53
N ALA A 103 -25.96 29.90 -6.36
CA ALA A 103 -24.94 30.76 -5.75
C ALA A 103 -23.56 30.07 -5.57
N TYR A 104 -23.54 28.74 -5.39
CA TYR A 104 -22.30 28.00 -5.26
C TYR A 104 -21.41 28.08 -6.50
N TYR A 105 -21.97 28.19 -7.73
CA TYR A 105 -21.16 28.25 -8.96
C TYR A 105 -20.25 29.48 -8.97
N LEU A 106 -20.73 30.62 -8.46
CA LEU A 106 -19.95 31.86 -8.41
C LEU A 106 -18.90 31.89 -7.29
N GLN A 107 -19.02 30.98 -6.32
CA GLN A 107 -18.05 30.83 -5.22
C GLN A 107 -16.94 29.84 -5.55
N LEU A 108 -17.07 29.10 -6.65
CA LEU A 108 -16.01 28.22 -7.13
C LEU A 108 -14.80 29.04 -7.59
N PRO A 109 -13.57 28.52 -7.45
CA PRO A 109 -12.37 29.21 -7.94
C PRO A 109 -12.39 29.46 -9.46
N TYR A 110 -13.07 28.59 -10.22
CA TYR A 110 -13.16 28.67 -11.67
C TYR A 110 -14.63 28.61 -12.12
N PRO A 111 -15.38 29.71 -11.98
CA PRO A 111 -16.81 29.75 -12.32
C PRO A 111 -17.08 29.58 -13.82
N GLN A 112 -16.12 29.90 -14.70
CA GLN A 112 -16.22 29.78 -16.15
C GLN A 112 -16.15 28.34 -16.69
N PHE A 113 -15.81 27.37 -15.84
CA PHE A 113 -15.76 25.94 -16.18
C PHE A 113 -16.76 25.18 -15.30
N PRO A 114 -18.06 25.20 -15.66
CA PRO A 114 -19.12 24.61 -14.84
C PRO A 114 -18.98 23.09 -14.73
N TRP A 115 -18.37 22.44 -15.73
CA TRP A 115 -18.04 21.01 -15.71
C TRP A 115 -16.71 20.70 -15.04
N GLY A 116 -16.07 21.72 -14.45
CA GLY A 116 -14.92 21.57 -13.56
C GLY A 116 -13.56 21.77 -14.20
N VAL A 117 -12.57 21.90 -13.31
CA VAL A 117 -11.16 22.00 -13.66
C VAL A 117 -10.43 20.89 -12.94
N SER A 118 -9.74 20.07 -13.72
CA SER A 118 -8.91 18.98 -13.22
C SER A 118 -7.46 19.20 -13.58
N VAL A 119 -6.58 18.64 -12.78
CA VAL A 119 -5.14 18.70 -12.99
C VAL A 119 -4.55 17.30 -12.92
N GLU A 120 -3.30 17.14 -13.38
CA GLU A 120 -2.59 15.89 -13.10
C GLU A 120 -2.52 15.62 -11.58
N PRO A 121 -2.69 14.36 -11.15
CA PRO A 121 -2.63 14.00 -9.74
C PRO A 121 -1.37 14.57 -9.08
N PRO A 122 -1.48 15.30 -7.96
CA PRO A 122 -0.30 15.82 -7.29
C PRO A 122 0.44 14.69 -6.54
N PRO A 123 1.78 14.71 -6.47
CA PRO A 123 2.60 13.74 -5.77
C PRO A 123 2.66 14.04 -4.26
N ILE A 124 1.50 13.95 -3.59
CA ILE A 124 1.34 14.30 -2.16
C ILE A 124 1.25 13.09 -1.25
N ALA A 125 1.07 11.88 -1.78
CA ALA A 125 0.89 10.69 -0.96
C ALA A 125 2.22 10.15 -0.42
N ASN A 126 2.15 9.61 0.80
CA ASN A 126 3.23 8.95 1.51
C ASN A 126 2.78 7.57 2.00
N SER A 127 3.72 6.64 2.09
CA SER A 127 3.46 5.30 2.61
C SER A 127 4.61 4.84 3.49
N THR A 128 4.29 4.21 4.61
CA THR A 128 5.28 3.70 5.58
C THR A 128 4.92 2.28 5.99
N TYR A 129 5.90 1.39 6.00
CA TYR A 129 5.75 0.00 6.41
C TYR A 129 6.88 -0.40 7.36
N HIS A 130 6.54 -1.13 8.41
CA HIS A 130 7.48 -1.67 9.38
C HIS A 130 7.10 -3.11 9.72
N ALA A 131 8.07 -4.00 9.62
CA ALA A 131 7.95 -5.40 9.99
C ALA A 131 9.12 -5.81 10.88
N LEU A 132 8.83 -6.63 11.88
CA LEU A 132 9.82 -7.22 12.78
C LEU A 132 9.52 -8.70 12.93
N GLN A 133 10.52 -9.54 12.70
CA GLN A 133 10.47 -10.98 12.85
C GLN A 133 11.51 -11.40 13.89
N ALA A 134 11.06 -12.10 14.93
CA ALA A 134 11.93 -12.70 15.93
C ALA A 134 11.80 -14.22 15.85
N THR A 135 12.92 -14.93 15.95
CA THR A 135 12.96 -16.40 15.92
C THR A 135 13.91 -16.89 17.01
N LEU A 136 13.46 -17.91 17.76
CA LEU A 136 14.23 -18.56 18.81
C LEU A 136 14.23 -20.08 18.55
N GLU A 137 15.41 -20.64 18.32
CA GLU A 137 15.60 -22.07 18.11
C GLU A 137 16.31 -22.70 19.33
N LYS A 138 15.80 -23.83 19.81
CA LYS A 138 16.45 -24.65 20.86
C LYS A 138 16.85 -26.00 20.29
N ARG A 139 18.14 -26.32 20.34
CA ARG A 139 18.62 -27.66 19.95
C ARG A 139 18.58 -28.62 21.13
N TYR A 140 17.83 -29.71 20.97
CA TYR A 140 17.83 -30.84 21.90
C TYR A 140 18.79 -31.92 21.39
N LEU A 141 19.82 -32.22 22.18
CA LEU A 141 20.66 -33.40 21.93
C LEU A 141 19.99 -34.60 22.61
N PHE A 142 19.20 -35.38 21.86
CA PHE A 142 18.80 -36.70 22.31
C PHE A 142 20.01 -37.63 22.18
N ARG A 143 20.56 -38.08 23.30
CA ARG A 143 21.58 -39.12 23.30
C ARG A 143 20.91 -40.43 22.86
N GLN A 144 21.04 -40.78 21.58
CA GLN A 144 20.86 -42.17 21.17
C GLN A 144 21.97 -42.98 21.81
N SER A 145 21.66 -43.66 22.91
CA SER A 145 22.44 -44.82 23.32
C SER A 145 22.25 -45.85 22.22
N THR A 146 23.22 -45.98 21.30
CA THR A 146 23.31 -47.15 20.43
C THR A 146 23.18 -48.37 21.34
N PRO A 147 22.13 -49.21 21.21
CA PRO A 147 22.12 -50.46 21.93
C PRO A 147 23.38 -51.19 21.49
N SER A 148 24.25 -51.55 22.43
CA SER A 148 25.27 -52.53 22.15
C SER A 148 24.52 -53.77 21.71
N ILE A 149 24.48 -54.03 20.40
CA ILE A 149 24.01 -55.30 19.86
C ILE A 149 24.88 -56.34 20.56
N TRP A 150 24.27 -57.09 21.47
CA TRP A 150 24.84 -58.32 21.96
C TRP A 150 25.07 -59.16 20.72
N ARG A 151 26.32 -59.22 20.28
CA ARG A 151 26.77 -60.13 19.25
C ARG A 151 26.54 -61.50 19.86
N THR A 152 25.43 -62.16 19.52
CA THR A 152 25.21 -63.57 19.85
C THR A 152 26.42 -64.33 19.31
N PRO A 153 27.14 -65.12 20.13
CA PRO A 153 28.08 -66.06 19.56
C PRO A 153 27.25 -67.03 18.72
N GLU A 154 27.55 -67.08 17.43
CA GLU A 154 27.05 -68.10 16.52
C GLU A 154 27.41 -69.46 17.14
N VAL A 155 26.41 -70.20 17.62
CA VAL A 155 26.62 -71.54 18.17
C VAL A 155 26.89 -72.45 16.98
N LEU A 156 28.17 -72.57 16.64
CA LEU A 156 28.66 -73.52 15.66
C LEU A 156 28.54 -74.92 16.27
N CYS A 157 27.40 -75.58 16.09
CA CYS A 157 27.25 -76.99 16.46
C CYS A 157 28.29 -77.82 15.68
N ARG A 158 29.25 -78.40 16.42
CA ARG A 158 30.22 -79.36 15.90
C ARG A 158 29.84 -80.76 16.37
N ASP A 159 30.11 -81.73 15.50
CA ASP A 159 30.10 -83.17 15.81
C ASP A 159 31.11 -83.50 16.95
N ARG A 160 31.00 -84.67 17.57
CA ARG A 160 32.01 -85.26 18.48
C ARG A 160 33.43 -85.25 17.92
N ASP A 161 33.59 -85.27 16.60
CA ASP A 161 34.90 -85.17 15.93
C ASP A 161 35.28 -83.73 15.49
N GLY A 162 34.52 -82.71 15.93
CA GLY A 162 34.92 -81.30 15.81
C GLY A 162 34.75 -80.67 14.42
N ARG A 163 34.04 -81.30 13.48
CA ARG A 163 33.77 -80.78 12.13
C ARG A 163 32.47 -79.97 12.08
N PRO A 164 32.41 -78.84 11.33
CA PRO A 164 31.20 -78.05 11.17
C PRO A 164 30.20 -78.76 10.25
N LEU A 165 28.92 -78.79 10.65
CA LEU A 165 27.84 -79.36 9.84
C LEU A 165 27.36 -78.31 8.83
N VAL A 166 27.54 -78.57 7.53
CA VAL A 166 27.04 -77.71 6.45
C VAL A 166 25.66 -78.22 6.04
N SER A 167 24.60 -77.42 6.26
CA SER A 167 23.27 -77.70 5.70
C SER A 167 23.29 -77.39 4.20
N ARG A 168 23.11 -78.42 3.37
CA ARG A 168 22.89 -78.27 1.92
C ARG A 168 21.40 -78.02 1.68
N SER A 169 21.03 -76.85 1.19
CA SER A 169 19.68 -76.54 0.72
C SER A 169 19.53 -76.97 -0.75
N GLU A 170 18.55 -77.83 -1.04
CA GLU A 170 17.78 -77.79 -2.30
C GLU A 170 16.53 -76.95 -2.07
#